data_AF-F7KLH8-F1
#
_entry.id   AF-F7KLH8-F1
#
_cell.length_a   1.000
_cell.length_b   1.000
_cell.length_c   1.000
_cell.angle_alpha   90.00
_cell.angle_beta   90.00
_cell.angle_gamma   90.00
#
_symmetry.space_group_name_H-M   'P 1'
#
loop_
_entity.id
_entity.type
_entity.pdbx_description
1 polymer ?
#
loop_
_entity_poly.entity_id
_entity_poly.type
_entity_poly.pdbx_seq_one_letter_code
_entity_poly.pdbx_strand_id
1 'polypeptide(L)'
;MKEFKYTITDELGIHARPAGLLVKKAAEFASTVSVDNGTKKGDAKKIMSLMMMAVKQGQTVTFTIEGPDEDAAAQALEAFMKENL
;
A
#
# COMPACT_ATOMS: atom_id res chain seq x y z
N MET A 1 -4.74 -6.60 -14.37
CA MET A 1 -3.87 -6.51 -13.19
C MET A 1 -2.89 -5.35 -13.37
N LYS A 2 -2.77 -4.48 -12.38
CA LYS A 2 -1.73 -3.44 -12.27
C LYS A 2 -0.74 -3.75 -11.17
N GLU A 3 0.50 -3.31 -11.38
CA GLU A 3 1.56 -3.43 -10.40
C GLU A 3 2.42 -2.17 -10.38
N PHE A 4 2.82 -1.73 -9.19
CA PHE A 4 3.86 -0.71 -9.03
C PHE A 4 4.71 -0.98 -7.79
N LYS A 5 5.91 -0.41 -7.77
CA LYS A 5 6.85 -0.50 -6.64
C LYS A 5 7.04 0.87 -6.01
N TYR A 6 7.19 0.89 -4.70
CA TYR A 6 7.46 2.12 -3.96
C TYR A 6 8.49 1.88 -2.86
N THR A 7 9.50 2.75 -2.77
CA THR A 7 10.49 2.74 -1.70
C THR A 7 10.04 3.69 -0.60
N ILE A 8 9.87 3.15 0.61
CA ILE A 8 9.40 3.91 1.77
C ILE A 8 10.46 4.95 2.17
N THR A 9 10.04 6.21 2.26
CA THR A 9 10.87 7.37 2.61
C THR A 9 10.64 7.87 4.03
N ASP A 10 9.46 7.60 4.61
CA ASP A 10 9.14 7.93 6.00
C ASP A 10 10.04 7.16 6.98
N GLU A 11 10.66 7.88 7.92
CA GLU A 11 11.59 7.35 8.92
C GLU A 11 10.94 6.28 9.82
N LEU A 12 9.63 6.38 10.07
CA LEU A 12 8.87 5.43 10.89
C LEU A 12 8.33 4.24 10.07
N GLY A 13 8.51 4.27 8.74
CA GLY A 13 7.98 3.25 7.84
C GLY A 13 6.45 3.26 7.74
N ILE A 14 5.84 2.10 7.46
CA ILE A 14 4.37 2.00 7.46
C ILE A 14 3.89 1.86 8.91
N HIS A 15 3.59 2.99 9.55
CA HIS A 15 3.06 3.07 10.91
C HIS A 15 1.54 3.38 10.92
N ALA A 16 0.95 3.43 12.12
CA ALA A 16 -0.51 3.43 12.30
C ALA A 16 -1.26 4.55 11.54
N ARG A 17 -0.66 5.74 11.43
CA ARG A 17 -1.28 6.89 10.76
C ARG A 17 -1.36 6.71 9.24
N PRO A 18 -0.25 6.59 8.48
CA PRO A 18 -0.32 6.37 7.04
C PRO A 18 -0.97 5.03 6.70
N ALA A 19 -0.85 3.99 7.54
CA ALA A 19 -1.58 2.73 7.34
C ALA A 19 -3.11 2.90 7.40
N GLY A 20 -3.62 3.65 8.39
CA GLY A 20 -5.06 3.92 8.49
C GLY A 20 -5.59 4.77 7.32
N LEU A 21 -4.80 5.73 6.84
CA LEU A 21 -5.14 6.54 5.68
C LEU A 21 -5.09 5.72 4.38
N LEU A 22 -4.06 4.87 4.21
CA LEU A 22 -3.93 3.96 3.07
C LEU A 22 -5.12 3.00 3.00
N VAL A 23 -5.56 2.46 4.14
CA VAL A 23 -6.74 1.59 4.21
C VAL A 23 -8.01 2.30 3.76
N LYS A 24 -8.23 3.53 4.23
CA LYS A 24 -9.37 4.35 3.80
C LYS A 24 -9.31 4.58 2.30
N LYS A 25 -8.14 4.93 1.76
CA LYS A 25 -7.96 5.20 0.33
C LYS A 25 -8.16 3.94 -0.51
N ALA A 26 -7.56 2.81 -0.12
CA ALA A 26 -7.72 1.53 -0.81
C ALA A 26 -9.18 1.04 -0.79
N ALA A 27 -9.93 1.31 0.29
CA ALA A 27 -11.33 0.94 0.43
C ALA A 27 -12.28 1.71 -0.49
N GLU A 28 -11.85 2.81 -1.12
CA GLU A 28 -12.64 3.54 -2.13
C GLU A 28 -12.80 2.75 -3.43
N PHE A 29 -11.93 1.76 -3.67
CA PHE A 29 -11.89 0.99 -4.92
C PHE A 29 -12.52 -0.39 -4.77
N ALA A 30 -13.14 -0.90 -5.82
CA ALA A 30 -13.65 -2.27 -5.88
C ALA A 30 -12.51 -3.31 -5.99
N SER A 31 -11.38 -2.93 -6.58
CA SER A 31 -10.22 -3.79 -6.77
C SER A 31 -9.64 -4.34 -5.47
N THR A 32 -9.09 -5.55 -5.54
CA THR A 32 -8.23 -6.08 -4.49
C THR A 32 -6.87 -5.41 -4.55
N VAL A 33 -6.28 -5.09 -3.39
CA VAL A 33 -5.00 -4.40 -3.31
C VAL A 33 -4.10 -5.18 -2.34
N SER A 34 -3.10 -5.85 -2.89
CA SER A 34 -2.08 -6.56 -2.13
C SER A 34 -0.78 -5.76 -2.05
N VAL A 35 -0.08 -5.86 -0.93
CA VAL A 35 1.24 -5.24 -0.71
C VAL A 35 2.23 -6.32 -0.31
N ASP A 36 3.40 -6.36 -0.93
CA ASP A 36 4.46 -7.33 -0.64
C ASP A 36 5.78 -6.60 -0.35
N ASN A 37 6.47 -6.96 0.74
CA ASN A 37 7.78 -6.38 1.10
C ASN A 37 8.97 -7.35 0.87
N GLY A 38 8.76 -8.42 0.12
CA GLY A 38 9.71 -9.51 -0.15
C GLY A 38 9.73 -10.61 0.93
N THR A 39 9.14 -10.37 2.10
CA THR A 39 9.09 -11.34 3.21
C THR A 39 7.67 -11.65 3.66
N LYS A 40 6.76 -10.69 3.53
CA LYS A 40 5.37 -10.77 3.96
C LYS A 40 4.50 -10.09 2.91
N LYS A 41 3.32 -10.66 2.73
CA LYS A 41 2.24 -10.10 1.92
C LYS A 41 1.10 -9.65 2.82
N GLY A 42 0.51 -8.50 2.51
CA GLY A 42 -0.61 -7.93 3.24
C GLY A 42 -1.69 -7.36 2.32
N ASP A 43 -2.87 -7.14 2.89
CA ASP A 43 -4.04 -6.54 2.25
C ASP A 43 -4.09 -5.05 2.61
N ALA A 44 -4.02 -4.17 1.60
CA ALA A 44 -4.01 -2.73 1.82
C ALA A 44 -5.34 -2.18 2.36
N LYS A 45 -6.42 -2.97 2.33
CA LYS A 45 -7.73 -2.62 2.93
C LYS A 45 -7.84 -3.04 4.40
N LYS A 46 -6.80 -3.63 4.99
CA LYS A 46 -6.78 -4.09 6.39
C LYS A 46 -5.60 -3.51 7.15
N ILE A 47 -5.88 -2.57 8.06
CA ILE A 47 -4.83 -1.88 8.83
C ILE A 47 -3.89 -2.83 9.56
N MET A 48 -4.43 -3.87 10.20
CA MET A 48 -3.62 -4.86 10.92
C MET A 48 -2.72 -5.64 9.98
N SER A 49 -3.17 -5.91 8.75
CA SER A 49 -2.36 -6.58 7.74
C SER A 49 -1.12 -5.75 7.39
N LEU A 50 -1.28 -4.44 7.19
CA LEU A 50 -0.17 -3.53 6.88
C LEU A 50 0.79 -3.38 8.06
N MET A 51 0.27 -3.18 9.27
CA MET A 51 1.09 -3.03 10.47
C MET A 51 1.95 -4.27 10.75
N MET A 52 1.40 -5.48 10.53
CA MET A 52 2.13 -6.75 10.73
C MET A 52 3.25 -6.99 9.71
N MET A 53 3.24 -6.28 8.58
CA MET A 53 4.34 -6.36 7.60
C MET A 53 5.63 -5.73 8.14
N ALA A 54 5.55 -4.84 9.14
CA ALA A 54 6.69 -4.18 9.77
C ALA A 54 7.64 -3.52 8.74
N VAL A 55 7.06 -2.86 7.74
CA VAL A 55 7.81 -2.20 6.67
C VAL A 55 8.53 -0.97 7.22
N LYS A 56 9.83 -0.87 6.95
CA LYS A 56 10.71 0.21 7.42
C LYS A 56 11.14 1.14 6.28
N GLN A 57 11.65 2.31 6.64
CA GLN A 57 12.32 3.23 5.70
C GLN A 57 13.36 2.49 4.84
N GLY A 58 13.44 2.87 3.57
CA GLY A 58 14.36 2.30 2.58
C GLY A 58 13.93 0.93 2.04
N GLN A 59 12.92 0.28 2.62
CA GLN A 59 12.37 -0.94 2.04
C GLN A 59 11.48 -0.60 0.84
N THR A 60 11.58 -1.43 -0.19
CA THR A 60 10.69 -1.35 -1.34
C THR A 60 9.55 -2.33 -1.18
N VAL A 61 8.33 -1.83 -1.34
CA VAL A 61 7.11 -2.64 -1.38
C VAL A 61 6.57 -2.69 -2.80
N THR A 62 5.95 -3.81 -3.14
CA THR A 62 5.26 -4.03 -4.41
C THR A 62 3.76 -4.04 -4.15
N PHE A 63 3.03 -3.16 -4.83
CA PHE A 63 1.58 -3.14 -4.83
C PHE A 63 1.06 -3.89 -6.05
N THR A 64 0.16 -4.84 -5.82
CA THR A 64 -0.59 -5.52 -6.88
C THR A 64 -2.05 -5.18 -6.74
N ILE A 65 -2.64 -4.63 -7.80
CA ILE A 65 -4.05 -4.25 -7.84
C ILE A 65 -4.75 -5.05 -8.92
N GLU A 66 -5.85 -5.70 -8.55
CA GLU A 66 -6.63 -6.54 -9.45
C GLU A 66 -8.12 -6.30 -9.25
N GLY A 67 -8.78 -5.84 -10.31
CA GLY A 67 -10.21 -5.60 -10.32
C GLY A 67 -10.64 -4.59 -11.39
N PRO A 68 -11.93 -4.20 -11.37
CA PRO A 68 -12.54 -3.42 -12.46
C PRO A 68 -12.08 -1.95 -12.51
N ASP A 69 -11.50 -1.44 -11.42
CA ASP A 69 -10.99 -0.06 -11.29
C ASP A 69 -9.49 -0.02 -10.99
N GLU A 70 -8.76 -1.07 -11.39
CA GLU A 70 -7.34 -1.27 -11.06
C GLU A 70 -6.42 -0.15 -11.57
N ASP A 71 -6.71 0.46 -12.72
CA ASP A 71 -5.98 1.60 -13.26
C ASP A 71 -6.08 2.82 -12.34
N ALA A 72 -7.32 3.19 -11.97
CA ALA A 72 -7.60 4.34 -11.11
C ALA A 72 -7.07 4.12 -9.69
N ALA A 73 -7.23 2.90 -9.17
CA ALA A 73 -6.71 2.50 -7.88
C ALA A 73 -5.18 2.57 -7.84
N ALA A 74 -4.48 2.05 -8.86
CA ALA A 74 -3.03 2.10 -8.93
C ALA A 74 -2.50 3.54 -8.91
N GLN A 75 -3.06 4.41 -9.75
CA GLN A 75 -2.66 5.82 -9.81
C GLN A 75 -2.88 6.55 -8.47
N ALA A 76 -4.06 6.36 -7.86
CA ALA A 76 -4.40 7.01 -6.61
C ALA A 76 -3.54 6.52 -5.44
N LEU A 77 -3.24 5.22 -5.39
CA LEU A 77 -2.40 4.64 -4.35
C LEU A 77 -0.94 5.02 -4.53
N GLU A 78 -0.41 5.04 -5.75
CA GLU A 78 0.96 5.49 -6.00
C GLU A 78 1.15 6.97 -5.60
N ALA A 79 0.17 7.84 -5.92
CA ALA A 79 0.18 9.22 -5.48
C ALA A 79 0.12 9.34 -3.94
N PHE A 80 -0.77 8.57 -3.30
CA PHE A 80 -0.86 8.52 -1.84
C PHE A 80 0.49 8.15 -1.19
N MET A 81 1.18 7.15 -1.73
CA MET A 81 2.48 6.73 -1.20
C MET A 81 3.51 7.86 -1.27
N LYS A 82 3.61 8.55 -2.41
CA LYS A 82 4.53 9.71 -2.59
C LYS A 82 4.25 10.87 -1.64
N GLU A 83 3.00 11.08 -1.27
CA GLU A 83 2.58 12.18 -0.41
C GLU A 83 2.72 11.86 1.09
N ASN A 84 2.71 10.57 1.48
CA ASN A 84 2.52 10.16 2.88
C ASN A 84 3.54 9.15 3.41
N LEU A 85 4.41 8.56 2.57
CA LEU A 85 5.27 7.42 2.95
C LEU A 85 6.67 7.42 2.33
#